data_AF-A0A6G1RE04-F1
#
_entry.id   AF-A0A6G1RE04-F1
#
_cell.length_a   1.000
_cell.length_b   1.000
_cell.length_c   1.000
_cell.angle_alpha   90.00
_cell.angle_beta   90.00
_cell.angle_gamma   90.00
#
_symmetry.space_group_name_H-M   'P 1'
#
loop_
_entity.id
_entity.type
_entity.pdbx_description
1 polymer ?
#
loop_
_entity_poly.entity_id
_entity_poly.type
_entity_poly.pdbx_seq_one_letter_code
_entity_poly.pdbx_strand_id
1 'polypeptide(L)'
;MALAAVHFSLKIPSAVSLWAPLRRPLQLCSRSYAAHASLSYEAIKQQYRPEVPEYFNFARDVLDRWTEVEKEGKKSKNPALWWVDGAGEEVRWSFEELGELSRKAANVLSDACGLQRGDRVLLILPRVPEWWLVNVACMRTGTVLIPGTQQLTARD
;
A
#
# COMPACT_ATOMS: atom_id res chain seq x y z
N MET A 1 36.06 7.78 -9.47
CA MET A 1 34.85 8.63 -9.62
C MET A 1 34.14 8.65 -8.29
N ALA A 2 33.70 9.84 -7.88
CA ALA A 2 33.58 10.26 -6.49
C ALA A 2 32.45 9.56 -5.70
N LEU A 3 32.83 9.00 -4.54
CA LEU A 3 31.95 8.85 -3.39
C LEU A 3 31.67 10.24 -2.82
N ALA A 4 30.40 10.60 -2.67
CA ALA A 4 29.97 11.76 -1.91
C ALA A 4 29.03 11.29 -0.79
N ALA A 5 29.61 11.06 0.38
CA ALA A 5 28.87 10.96 1.63
C ALA A 5 28.51 12.39 2.08
N VAL A 6 27.21 12.67 2.18
CA VAL A 6 26.72 13.93 2.75
C VAL A 6 26.26 13.65 4.17
N HIS A 7 27.12 14.03 5.11
CA HIS A 7 26.88 14.01 6.54
C HIS A 7 26.05 15.25 6.89
N PHE A 8 24.83 15.08 7.44
CA PHE A 8 24.06 16.22 7.97
C PHE A 8 23.86 16.06 9.48
N SER A 9 24.43 17.01 10.21
CA SER A 9 24.37 17.14 11.66
C SER A 9 23.46 18.32 11.97
N LEU A 10 22.40 18.14 12.77
CA LEU A 10 21.67 19.26 13.34
C LEU A 10 21.04 18.92 14.69
N LYS A 11 21.20 19.89 15.58
CA LYS A 11 21.07 19.86 17.02
C LYS A 11 19.60 19.89 17.45
N ILE A 12 19.31 19.16 18.53
CA ILE A 12 18.08 19.18 19.30
C ILE A 12 18.04 20.46 20.15
N PRO A 13 16.88 21.13 20.28
CA PRO A 13 16.55 21.85 21.50
C PRO A 13 15.32 21.27 22.21
N SER A 14 15.46 21.31 23.53
CA SER A 14 14.59 20.99 24.65
C SER A 14 13.12 21.43 24.58
N ALA A 15 12.29 20.57 25.18
CA ALA A 15 11.10 20.81 26.00
C ALA A 15 10.63 22.27 26.20
N VAL A 16 9.37 22.52 25.79
CA VAL A 16 8.52 23.57 26.36
C VAL A 16 7.17 22.96 26.70
N SER A 17 6.90 22.87 28.00
CA SER A 17 5.61 22.57 28.60
C SER A 17 4.70 23.80 28.56
N LEU A 18 3.50 23.68 28.00
CA LEU A 18 2.44 24.68 28.15
C LEU A 18 1.17 24.00 28.67
N TRP A 19 0.91 24.21 29.97
CA TRP A 19 -0.39 24.00 30.58
C TRP A 19 -1.34 25.13 30.15
N ALA A 20 -2.48 24.78 29.54
CA ALA A 20 -3.62 25.67 29.40
C ALA A 20 -4.90 24.88 29.74
N PRO A 21 -5.72 25.31 30.71
CA PRO A 21 -6.94 24.61 31.08
C PRO A 21 -8.08 25.03 30.15
N LEU A 22 -8.25 24.33 29.02
CA LEU A 22 -9.43 24.47 28.18
C LEU A 22 -10.56 23.58 28.72
N ARG A 23 -11.32 24.12 29.68
CA ARG A 23 -12.64 23.60 30.06
C ARG A 23 -13.61 23.82 28.88
N ARG A 24 -13.81 22.80 28.06
CA ARG A 24 -15.00 22.65 27.22
C ARG A 24 -15.76 21.42 27.71
N PRO A 25 -17.05 21.52 28.07
CA PRO A 25 -17.83 20.35 28.44
C PRO A 25 -17.92 19.44 27.21
N LEU A 26 -17.37 18.23 27.33
CA LEU A 26 -17.62 17.15 26.39
C LEU A 26 -19.11 16.83 26.47
N GLN A 27 -19.91 17.38 25.56
CA GLN A 27 -21.18 16.76 25.22
C GLN A 27 -20.84 15.40 24.59
N LEU A 28 -20.81 14.36 25.42
CA LEU A 28 -20.96 12.99 24.96
C LEU A 28 -22.34 12.92 24.31
N CYS A 29 -22.38 13.16 23.00
CA CYS A 29 -23.45 12.63 22.18
C CYS A 29 -23.26 11.12 22.24
N SER A 30 -24.00 10.48 23.15
CA SER A 30 -24.24 9.04 23.14
C SER A 30 -24.98 8.73 21.84
N ARG A 31 -24.25 8.69 20.72
CA ARG A 31 -24.65 7.88 19.58
C ARG A 31 -24.69 6.47 20.11
N SER A 32 -25.90 6.04 20.46
CA SER A 32 -26.21 4.64 20.65
C SER A 32 -25.74 3.93 19.38
N TYR A 33 -24.64 3.19 19.50
CA TYR A 33 -24.34 2.13 18.55
C TYR A 33 -25.51 1.18 18.67
N ALA A 34 -26.40 1.22 17.67
CA ALA A 34 -27.50 0.28 17.57
C ALA A 34 -26.91 -1.13 17.60
N ALA A 35 -27.35 -1.88 18.62
CA ALA A 35 -27.29 -3.31 18.84
C ALA A 35 -26.18 -4.07 18.09
N HIS A 36 -25.26 -4.64 18.88
CA HIS A 36 -24.46 -5.80 18.51
C HIS A 36 -25.36 -6.90 17.91
N ALA A 37 -25.56 -6.86 16.59
CA ALA A 37 -25.84 -8.07 15.84
C ALA A 37 -24.67 -9.01 16.16
N SER A 38 -24.98 -10.22 16.62
CA SER A 38 -23.98 -11.21 16.95
C SER A 38 -22.96 -11.26 15.80
N LEU A 39 -21.70 -10.90 16.07
CA LEU A 39 -20.55 -11.07 15.17
C LEU A 39 -20.24 -12.58 14.99
N SER A 40 -21.27 -13.41 14.89
CA SER A 40 -21.11 -14.82 14.58
C SER A 40 -20.78 -14.91 13.09
N TYR A 41 -19.83 -15.79 12.78
CA TYR A 41 -19.45 -16.07 11.40
C TYR A 41 -20.67 -16.43 10.53
N GLU A 42 -21.61 -17.20 11.10
CA GLU A 42 -22.84 -17.61 10.41
C GLU A 42 -23.74 -16.42 10.05
N ALA A 43 -23.92 -15.45 10.96
CA ALA A 43 -24.71 -14.25 10.66
C ALA A 43 -24.06 -13.41 9.55
N ILE A 44 -22.73 -13.25 9.59
CA ILE A 44 -21.99 -12.50 8.56
C ILE A 44 -22.11 -13.22 7.21
N LYS A 45 -21.93 -14.54 7.15
CA LYS A 45 -22.05 -15.33 5.93
C LYS A 45 -23.44 -15.24 5.29
N GLN A 46 -24.50 -15.27 6.11
CA GLN A 46 -25.87 -15.17 5.62
C GLN A 46 -26.17 -13.80 5.02
N GLN A 47 -25.62 -12.73 5.60
CA GLN A 47 -25.88 -11.34 5.22
C GLN A 47 -24.92 -10.82 4.14
N TYR A 48 -23.71 -11.38 4.02
CA TYR A 48 -22.69 -10.89 3.10
C TYR A 48 -23.09 -11.16 1.65
N ARG A 49 -23.52 -10.09 0.96
CA ARG A 49 -23.83 -10.06 -0.47
C ARG A 49 -23.09 -8.88 -1.09
N PRO A 50 -21.80 -9.04 -1.44
CA PRO A 50 -21.05 -7.94 -2.03
C PRO A 50 -21.61 -7.62 -3.42
N GLU A 51 -21.80 -6.34 -3.70
CA GLU A 51 -22.09 -5.86 -5.04
C GLU A 51 -20.79 -5.92 -5.86
N VAL A 52 -20.75 -6.83 -6.85
CA VAL A 52 -19.57 -7.01 -7.71
C VAL A 52 -19.76 -6.15 -8.96
N PRO A 53 -18.92 -5.13 -9.20
CA PRO A 53 -19.02 -4.32 -10.39
C PRO A 53 -18.63 -5.12 -11.64
N GLU A 54 -19.20 -4.77 -12.80
CA GLU A 54 -18.89 -5.40 -14.09
C GLU A 54 -17.39 -5.31 -14.43
N TYR A 55 -16.76 -4.18 -14.08
CA TYR A 55 -15.33 -3.95 -14.27
C TYR A 55 -14.65 -3.65 -12.93
N PHE A 56 -13.59 -4.41 -12.62
CA PHE A 56 -12.78 -4.19 -11.43
C PHE A 56 -11.29 -4.35 -11.74
N ASN A 57 -10.49 -3.43 -11.22
CA ASN A 57 -9.04 -3.50 -11.22
C ASN A 57 -8.51 -2.89 -9.92
N PHE A 58 -7.84 -3.70 -9.09
CA PHE A 58 -7.38 -3.24 -7.77
C PHE A 58 -6.42 -2.04 -7.83
N ALA A 59 -5.53 -1.98 -8.81
CA ALA A 59 -4.59 -0.87 -8.95
C ALA A 59 -5.32 0.46 -9.26
N ARG A 60 -6.35 0.43 -10.11
CA ARG A 60 -7.14 1.60 -10.45
C ARG A 60 -8.19 1.94 -9.39
N ASP A 61 -8.99 0.96 -9.01
CA ASP A 61 -10.21 1.18 -8.22
C ASP A 61 -9.94 1.30 -6.72
N VAL A 62 -8.77 0.87 -6.26
CA VAL A 62 -8.36 0.97 -4.85
C VAL A 62 -7.12 1.85 -4.70
N LEU A 63 -5.99 1.47 -5.31
CA LEU A 63 -4.73 2.19 -5.06
C LEU A 63 -4.77 3.63 -5.61
N ASP A 64 -5.19 3.83 -6.86
CA ASP A 64 -5.25 5.19 -7.43
C ASP A 64 -6.28 6.06 -6.69
N ARG A 65 -7.37 5.48 -6.15
CA ARG A 65 -8.31 6.20 -5.27
C ARG A 65 -7.68 6.69 -3.97
N TRP A 66 -6.83 5.86 -3.34
CA TRP A 66 -6.08 6.30 -2.18
C TRP A 66 -5.05 7.37 -2.53
N THR A 67 -4.38 7.24 -3.68
CA THR A 67 -3.49 8.28 -4.19
C THR A 67 -4.21 9.62 -4.39
N GLU A 68 -5.42 9.62 -4.97
CA GLU A 68 -6.26 10.82 -5.12
C GLU A 68 -6.57 11.46 -3.76
N VAL A 69 -7.02 10.67 -2.79
CA VAL A 69 -7.35 11.15 -1.43
C VAL A 69 -6.14 11.79 -0.73
N GLU A 70 -4.94 11.22 -0.90
CA GLU A 70 -3.70 11.80 -0.38
C GLU A 70 -3.32 13.10 -1.09
N LYS A 71 -3.43 13.14 -2.43
CA LYS A 71 -3.12 14.33 -3.25
C LYS A 71 -4.04 15.52 -2.95
N GLU A 72 -5.31 15.24 -2.68
CA GLU A 72 -6.30 16.25 -2.29
C GLU A 72 -6.11 16.75 -0.83
N GLY A 73 -5.17 16.18 -0.08
CA GLY A 73 -4.93 16.53 1.32
C GLY A 73 -6.06 16.11 2.26
N LYS A 74 -6.99 15.27 1.81
CA LYS A 74 -8.12 14.77 2.62
C LYS A 74 -7.67 13.78 3.69
N LYS A 75 -6.50 13.18 3.53
CA LYS A 75 -5.88 12.26 4.50
C LYS A 75 -4.38 12.53 4.60
N SER A 76 -3.83 12.31 5.79
CA SER A 76 -2.38 12.34 6.01
C SER A 76 -1.69 11.27 5.17
N LYS A 77 -0.49 11.59 4.65
CA LYS A 77 0.38 10.64 3.94
C LYS A 77 0.81 9.55 4.90
N ASN A 78 0.08 8.43 4.89
CA ASN A 78 0.41 7.27 5.70
C ASN A 78 1.18 6.28 4.81
N PRO A 79 2.15 5.54 5.35
CA PRO A 79 2.85 4.54 4.55
C PRO A 79 1.87 3.45 4.11
N ALA A 80 1.72 3.28 2.80
CA ALA A 80 1.02 2.18 2.15
C ALA A 80 1.87 0.91 2.17
N LEU A 81 3.18 1.06 2.00
CA LEU A 81 4.17 0.01 2.20
C LEU A 81 5.25 0.51 3.14
N TRP A 82 5.58 -0.29 4.14
CA TRP A 82 6.77 -0.10 4.95
C TRP A 82 7.52 -1.42 5.01
N TRP A 83 8.70 -1.42 4.41
CA TRP A 83 9.64 -2.53 4.40
C TRP A 83 10.84 -2.17 5.25
N VAL A 84 11.38 -3.17 5.94
CA VAL A 84 12.60 -3.08 6.74
C VAL A 84 13.44 -4.32 6.50
N ASP A 85 14.75 -4.17 6.45
CA ASP A 85 15.68 -5.31 6.38
C ASP A 85 16.25 -5.71 7.74
N GLY A 86 17.15 -6.71 7.73
CA GLY A 86 17.83 -7.17 8.93
C GLY A 86 18.95 -6.26 9.43
N ALA A 87 19.38 -5.29 8.62
CA ALA A 87 20.41 -4.31 8.96
C ALA A 87 19.82 -3.00 9.50
N GLY A 88 18.49 -2.82 9.41
CA GLY A 88 17.78 -1.63 9.85
C GLY A 88 17.51 -0.62 8.73
N GLU A 89 17.79 -0.96 7.48
CA GLU A 89 17.39 -0.15 6.33
C GLU A 89 15.88 -0.19 6.16
N GLU A 90 15.28 0.96 5.83
CA GLU A 90 13.83 1.10 5.72
C GLU A 90 13.43 1.70 4.37
N VAL A 91 12.37 1.15 3.78
CA VAL A 91 11.70 1.74 2.63
C VAL A 91 10.25 2.01 3.04
N ARG A 92 9.84 3.27 2.97
CA ARG A 92 8.46 3.70 3.20
C ARG A 92 7.91 4.33 1.93
N TRP A 93 6.79 3.83 1.44
CA TRP A 93 6.06 4.42 0.33
C TRP A 93 4.65 4.79 0.78
N SER A 94 4.28 6.05 0.57
CA SER A 94 2.89 6.51 0.58
C SER A 94 2.08 5.89 -0.57
N PHE A 95 0.76 6.07 -0.58
CA PHE A 95 -0.07 5.60 -1.70
C PHE A 95 0.26 6.37 -2.99
N GLU A 96 0.62 7.64 -2.88
CA GLU A 96 1.14 8.43 -3.99
C GLU A 96 2.41 7.81 -4.60
N GLU A 97 3.43 7.55 -3.78
CA GLU A 97 4.71 6.99 -4.26
C GLU A 97 4.53 5.57 -4.82
N LEU A 98 3.75 4.72 -4.15
CA LEU A 98 3.43 3.37 -4.64
C LEU A 98 2.67 3.43 -5.98
N GLY A 99 1.75 4.38 -6.13
CA GLY A 99 1.03 4.64 -7.37
C GLY A 99 1.96 5.02 -8.52
N GLU A 100 2.91 5.91 -8.28
CA GLU A 100 3.88 6.35 -9.29
C GLU A 100 4.89 5.26 -9.67
N LEU A 101 5.46 4.58 -8.68
CA LEU A 101 6.44 3.50 -8.90
C LEU A 101 5.79 2.31 -9.63
N SER A 102 4.57 1.94 -9.27
CA SER A 102 3.86 0.85 -9.94
C SER A 102 3.51 1.16 -11.40
N ARG A 103 3.25 2.43 -11.76
CA ARG A 103 3.07 2.83 -13.17
C ARG A 103 4.37 2.76 -13.95
N LYS A 104 5.49 3.18 -13.35
CA LYS A 104 6.81 3.02 -13.98
C LYS A 104 7.12 1.54 -14.22
N ALA A 105 6.85 0.67 -13.24
CA ALA A 105 7.00 -0.77 -13.40
C ALA A 105 6.06 -1.34 -14.49
N ALA A 106 4.82 -0.85 -14.58
CA ALA A 106 3.89 -1.25 -15.64
C ALA A 106 4.40 -0.86 -17.05
N ASN A 107 4.99 0.32 -17.20
CA ASN A 107 5.62 0.74 -18.46
C ASN A 107 6.83 -0.12 -18.81
N VAL A 108 7.63 -0.53 -17.81
CA VAL A 108 8.73 -1.49 -18.05
C VAL A 108 8.19 -2.83 -18.55
N LEU A 109 7.15 -3.37 -17.92
CA LEU A 109 6.55 -4.65 -18.33
C LEU A 109 5.96 -4.58 -19.75
N SER A 110 5.27 -3.49 -20.09
CA SER A 110 4.61 -3.34 -21.39
C SER A 110 5.58 -2.92 -22.50
N ASP A 111 6.32 -1.83 -22.30
CA ASP A 111 7.14 -1.23 -23.37
C ASP A 111 8.50 -1.91 -23.50
N ALA A 112 9.21 -2.13 -22.38
CA ALA A 112 10.57 -2.67 -22.42
C ALA A 112 10.59 -4.20 -22.53
N CYS A 113 9.66 -4.89 -21.88
CA CYS A 113 9.54 -6.35 -21.97
C CYS A 113 8.55 -6.81 -23.07
N GLY A 114 7.76 -5.89 -23.65
CA GLY A 114 6.82 -6.22 -24.72
C GLY A 114 5.62 -7.06 -24.27
N LEU A 115 5.31 -7.12 -22.97
CA LEU A 115 4.24 -7.97 -22.45
C LEU A 115 2.87 -7.40 -22.79
N GLN A 116 1.98 -8.28 -23.19
CA GLN A 116 0.61 -7.97 -23.55
C GLN A 116 -0.38 -8.45 -22.49
N ARG A 117 -1.59 -7.93 -22.55
CA ARG A 117 -2.69 -8.36 -21.68
C ARG A 117 -2.92 -9.86 -21.85
N GLY A 118 -2.96 -10.59 -20.73
CA GLY A 118 -3.11 -12.05 -20.70
C GLY A 118 -1.79 -12.82 -20.68
N ASP A 119 -0.66 -12.18 -20.95
CA ASP A 119 0.65 -12.83 -20.82
C ASP A 119 0.94 -13.24 -19.37
N ARG A 120 1.65 -14.35 -19.19
CA ARG A 120 1.93 -14.93 -17.88
C ARG A 120 3.31 -14.52 -17.41
N VAL A 121 3.39 -13.98 -16.19
CA VAL A 121 4.63 -13.51 -15.56
C VAL A 121 4.90 -14.35 -14.31
N LEU A 122 5.90 -15.23 -14.38
CA LEU A 122 6.40 -15.95 -13.20
C LEU A 122 7.30 -15.00 -12.39
N LEU A 123 6.91 -14.73 -11.15
CA LEU A 123 7.64 -13.83 -10.26
C LEU A 123 8.24 -14.59 -9.09
N ILE A 124 9.57 -14.75 -9.10
CA ILE A 124 10.35 -15.36 -8.03
C ILE A 124 11.28 -14.29 -7.44
N LEU A 125 10.83 -13.63 -6.38
CA LEU A 125 11.61 -12.63 -5.66
C LEU A 125 11.57 -12.88 -4.15
N PRO A 126 12.60 -12.45 -3.40
CA PRO A 126 12.55 -12.43 -1.93
C PRO A 126 11.49 -11.44 -1.43
N ARG A 127 11.34 -11.33 -0.11
CA ARG A 127 10.51 -10.30 0.54
C ARG A 127 11.14 -8.91 0.43
N VAL A 128 11.22 -8.39 -0.79
CA VAL A 128 11.74 -7.06 -1.12
C VAL A 128 10.60 -6.17 -1.66
N PRO A 129 10.71 -4.83 -1.55
CA PRO A 129 9.65 -3.90 -1.95
C PRO A 129 9.23 -4.04 -3.43
N GLU A 130 10.18 -4.39 -4.32
CA GLU A 130 9.96 -4.57 -5.75
C GLU A 130 8.94 -5.66 -6.06
N TRP A 131 8.80 -6.67 -5.19
CA TRP A 131 7.78 -7.70 -5.34
C TRP A 131 6.38 -7.08 -5.41
N TRP A 132 6.11 -6.07 -4.58
CA TRP A 132 4.83 -5.34 -4.58
C TRP A 132 4.67 -4.47 -5.82
N LEU A 133 5.76 -3.84 -6.30
CA LEU A 133 5.71 -3.03 -7.52
C LEU A 133 5.34 -3.88 -8.74
N VAL A 134 5.98 -5.03 -8.92
CA VAL A 134 5.69 -5.94 -10.04
C VAL A 134 4.28 -6.51 -9.93
N ASN A 135 3.81 -6.82 -8.72
CA ASN A 135 2.45 -7.31 -8.51
C ASN A 135 1.41 -6.29 -8.97
N VAL A 136 1.50 -5.05 -8.48
CA VAL A 136 0.59 -3.96 -8.89
C VAL A 136 0.75 -3.64 -10.37
N ALA A 137 1.98 -3.68 -10.92
CA ALA A 137 2.22 -3.47 -12.34
C ALA A 137 1.51 -4.50 -13.21
N CYS A 138 1.53 -5.79 -12.84
CA CYS A 138 0.79 -6.83 -13.54
C CYS A 138 -0.71 -6.59 -13.53
N MET A 139 -1.25 -6.13 -12.39
CA MET A 139 -2.66 -5.72 -12.31
C MET A 139 -2.97 -4.57 -13.28
N ARG A 140 -2.07 -3.59 -13.42
CA ARG A 140 -2.24 -2.43 -14.31
C ARG A 140 -2.18 -2.83 -15.80
N THR A 141 -1.24 -3.67 -16.18
CA THR A 141 -1.07 -4.14 -17.58
C THR A 141 -2.06 -5.23 -17.97
N GLY A 142 -2.69 -5.87 -16.98
CA GLY A 142 -3.58 -7.01 -17.21
C GLY A 142 -2.82 -8.28 -17.57
N THR A 143 -1.54 -8.38 -17.19
CA THR A 143 -0.78 -9.64 -17.24
C THR A 143 -1.15 -10.55 -16.07
N VAL A 144 -1.03 -11.85 -16.26
CA VAL A 144 -1.33 -12.87 -15.25
C VAL A 144 -0.08 -13.12 -14.43
N LEU A 145 -0.06 -12.59 -13.21
CA LEU A 145 1.01 -12.84 -12.24
C LEU A 145 0.93 -14.26 -11.67
N ILE A 146 2.04 -14.97 -11.71
CA ILE A 146 2.24 -16.29 -11.09
C ILE A 146 3.35 -16.14 -10.05
N PRO A 147 3.04 -15.94 -8.76
CA PRO A 147 4.07 -15.85 -7.74
C PRO A 147 4.69 -17.22 -7.45
N GLY A 148 6.02 -17.29 -7.40
CA GLY A 148 6.78 -18.49 -7.06
C GLY A 148 7.62 -18.30 -5.80
N THR A 149 7.83 -19.37 -5.04
CA THR A 149 8.75 -19.37 -3.90
C THR A 149 10.20 -19.37 -4.38
N GLN A 150 11.10 -18.73 -3.63
CA GLN A 150 12.54 -18.79 -3.93
C GLN A 150 13.15 -20.18 -3.74
N GLN A 151 12.39 -21.12 -3.17
CA GLN A 151 12.81 -22.51 -2.94
C GLN A 151 12.51 -23.42 -4.13
N LEU A 152 11.95 -22.90 -5.23
CA LEU A 152 11.69 -23.69 -6.43
C LEU A 152 12.98 -24.29 -6.98
N THR A 153 12.90 -25.55 -7.37
CA THR A 153 13.98 -26.30 -8.03
C THR A 153 13.68 -26.43 -9.52
N ALA A 154 14.66 -26.89 -10.30
CA ALA A 154 14.48 -27.05 -11.74
C ALA A 154 13.44 -28.11 -12.16
N ARG A 155 12.93 -28.91 -11.22
CA ARG A 155 11.93 -29.97 -11.48
C ARG A 155 10.49 -29.54 -11.20
N ASP A 156 10.29 -28.37 -10.60
CA ASP A 156 8.99 -27.79 -10.27
C ASP A 156 8.45 -26.96 -11.46
#